data_AF-A0A6M0BYZ3-F1
#
_entry.id   AF-A0A6M0BYZ3-F1
#
_cell.length_a   1.000
_cell.length_b   1.000
_cell.length_c   1.000
_cell.angle_alpha   90.00
_cell.angle_beta   90.00
_cell.angle_gamma   90.00
#
_symmetry.space_group_name_H-M   'P 1'
#
loop_
_entity.id
_entity.type
_entity.pdbx_description
1 polymer ?
#
loop_
_entity_poly.entity_id
_entity_poly.type
_entity_poly.pdbx_seq_one_letter_code
_entity_poly.pdbx_strand_id
1 'polypeptide(L)'
;MTNAENAIEKPDVFESKRIRLTSQILHIGSQFSQLNPFEYVQTGSQVGSRVYIPNQDLLAKALFQRGRLQEYINRIEDREEIGELLEDTFGDNWRRQKLDDRPLFPPTGISRKWTEDKITNFRPMIRNGLGEIYLPGTSIKGAIRTAVAYHLLKHPDKYGVPQKKRVSAIEQKLKESMGELKRKAKFTDDRLFMDSLFSDFSLYFNQK
;
A
#
# COMPACT_ATOMS: atom_id res chain seq x y z
N MET A 1 -7.44 -55.40 -26.57
CA MET A 1 -6.72 -54.91 -25.37
C MET A 1 -5.78 -53.81 -25.86
N THR A 2 -6.19 -52.55 -25.70
CA THR A 2 -5.46 -51.38 -26.23
C THR A 2 -4.55 -50.81 -25.14
N ASN A 3 -3.26 -50.73 -25.46
CA ASN A 3 -2.15 -50.32 -24.60
C ASN A 3 -2.37 -48.95 -23.97
N ALA A 4 -2.35 -48.91 -22.64
CA ALA A 4 -2.30 -47.70 -21.82
C ALA A 4 -0.86 -47.41 -21.34
N GLU A 5 0.14 -47.63 -22.21
CA GLU A 5 1.55 -47.49 -21.86
C GLU A 5 2.22 -46.42 -22.71
N ASN A 6 1.96 -45.15 -22.39
CA ASN A 6 2.86 -44.01 -22.62
C ASN A 6 2.21 -42.71 -22.10
N ALA A 7 1.88 -42.69 -20.80
CA ALA A 7 1.63 -41.42 -20.13
C ALA A 7 2.98 -40.74 -19.92
N ILE A 8 3.25 -39.65 -20.64
CA ILE A 8 4.45 -38.83 -20.45
C ILE A 8 4.36 -38.22 -19.05
N GLU A 9 5.13 -38.75 -18.10
CA GLU A 9 5.26 -38.15 -16.78
C GLU A 9 5.89 -36.77 -16.90
N LYS A 10 5.18 -35.76 -16.40
CA LYS A 10 5.62 -34.37 -16.44
C LYS A 10 6.84 -34.25 -15.52
N PRO A 11 8.04 -33.90 -16.03
CA PRO A 11 9.22 -33.85 -15.20
C PRO A 11 9.05 -32.76 -14.13
N ASP A 12 9.46 -33.08 -12.90
CA ASP A 12 9.37 -32.18 -11.76
C ASP A 12 10.53 -31.17 -11.80
N VAL A 13 10.44 -30.18 -12.69
CA VAL A 13 11.53 -29.22 -13.00
C VAL A 13 11.48 -27.96 -12.11
N PHE A 14 10.81 -28.01 -10.96
CA PHE A 14 10.60 -26.82 -10.14
C PHE A 14 11.57 -26.76 -8.95
N GLU A 15 12.31 -25.66 -8.86
CA GLU A 15 13.04 -25.29 -7.65
C GLU A 15 12.20 -24.31 -6.83
N SER A 16 12.00 -24.60 -5.54
CA SER A 16 11.29 -23.72 -4.60
C SER A 16 12.25 -23.15 -3.57
N LYS A 17 12.11 -21.84 -3.30
CA LYS A 17 12.86 -21.13 -2.26
C LYS A 17 11.90 -20.34 -1.39
N ARG A 18 12.16 -20.33 -0.08
CA ARG A 18 11.44 -19.51 0.89
C ARG A 18 12.34 -18.35 1.30
N ILE A 19 11.79 -17.13 1.23
CA ILE A 19 12.46 -15.90 1.64
C ILE A 19 11.69 -15.24 2.77
N ARG A 20 12.40 -14.62 3.70
CA ARG A 20 11.81 -13.75 4.73
C ARG A 20 12.11 -12.31 4.38
N LEU A 21 11.06 -11.52 4.20
CA LEU A 21 11.17 -10.08 3.97
C LEU A 21 11.09 -9.34 5.30
N THR A 22 11.94 -8.34 5.49
CA THR A 22 11.92 -7.44 6.65
C THR A 22 12.02 -6.00 6.13
N SER A 23 11.22 -5.09 6.69
CA SER A 23 11.24 -3.67 6.37
C SER A 23 10.84 -2.87 7.61
N GLN A 24 11.34 -1.65 7.75
CA GLN A 24 10.94 -0.72 8.81
C GLN A 24 9.57 -0.09 8.50
N ILE A 25 9.33 0.29 7.24
CA ILE A 25 8.08 0.87 6.76
C ILE A 25 7.80 0.28 5.38
N LEU A 26 6.58 -0.22 5.17
CA LEU A 26 6.15 -0.76 3.89
C LEU A 26 4.68 -0.45 3.70
N HIS A 27 4.35 0.19 2.57
CA HIS A 27 2.98 0.42 2.17
C HIS A 27 2.77 -0.11 0.75
N ILE A 28 1.77 -0.98 0.60
CA ILE A 28 1.24 -1.39 -0.69
C ILE A 28 -0.23 -1.02 -0.68
N GLY A 29 -0.59 -0.04 -1.49
CA GLY A 29 -1.96 0.46 -1.57
C GLY A 29 -2.90 -0.60 -2.16
N SER A 30 -4.16 -0.55 -1.72
CA SER A 30 -5.25 -1.26 -2.37
C SER A 30 -5.74 -0.50 -3.62
N GLN A 31 -6.61 -1.11 -4.42
CA GLN A 31 -7.30 -0.40 -5.52
C GLN A 31 -8.20 0.75 -5.02
N PHE A 32 -8.63 0.71 -3.76
CA PHE A 32 -9.37 1.80 -3.13
C PHE A 32 -8.39 2.90 -2.74
N SER A 33 -8.62 4.10 -3.26
CA SER A 33 -7.63 5.19 -3.25
C SER A 33 -7.56 5.92 -1.92
N GLN A 34 -8.62 5.89 -1.08
CA GLN A 34 -8.71 6.65 0.16
C GLN A 34 -9.87 6.15 1.05
N LEU A 35 -9.64 6.05 2.35
CA LEU A 35 -10.72 5.85 3.33
C LEU A 35 -11.45 7.17 3.59
N ASN A 36 -12.76 7.09 3.72
CA ASN A 36 -13.61 8.22 4.11
C ASN A 36 -13.53 8.49 5.62
N PRO A 37 -13.88 9.71 6.08
CA PRO A 37 -13.81 10.09 7.50
C PRO A 37 -14.65 9.22 8.45
N PHE A 38 -15.70 8.57 7.96
CA PHE A 38 -16.51 7.63 8.75
C PHE A 38 -15.90 6.23 8.86
N GLU A 39 -14.88 5.91 8.05
CA GLU A 39 -14.25 4.59 8.04
C GLU A 39 -13.07 4.47 9.00
N TYR A 40 -12.69 5.58 9.65
CA TYR A 40 -11.64 5.59 10.66
C TYR A 40 -11.90 6.67 11.71
N VAL A 41 -11.26 6.52 12.86
CA VAL A 41 -11.31 7.49 13.95
C VAL A 41 -9.89 7.89 14.29
N GLN A 42 -9.60 9.17 14.23
CA GLN A 42 -8.33 9.72 14.69
C GLN A 42 -8.51 10.33 16.08
N THR A 43 -7.54 10.08 16.95
CA THR A 43 -7.57 10.61 18.32
C THR A 43 -6.53 11.70 18.46
N GLY A 44 -6.87 12.84 19.07
CA GLY A 44 -5.96 13.91 19.42
C GLY A 44 -5.18 14.56 18.25
N SER A 45 -4.41 15.58 18.60
CA SER A 45 -3.60 16.36 17.66
C SER A 45 -2.09 16.21 17.88
N GLN A 46 -1.66 15.35 18.80
CA GLN A 46 -0.24 15.18 19.12
C GLN A 46 0.42 14.05 18.33
N VAL A 47 1.72 14.17 18.04
CA VAL A 47 2.51 13.09 17.45
C VAL A 47 2.50 11.87 18.38
N GLY A 48 2.15 10.70 17.85
CA GLY A 48 2.03 9.46 18.62
C GLY A 48 0.65 9.15 19.15
N SER A 49 -0.32 10.03 18.88
CA SER A 49 -1.73 9.67 18.92
C SER A 49 -2.08 8.57 17.89
N ARG A 50 -3.30 8.07 17.90
CA ARG A 50 -3.67 6.85 17.14
C ARG A 50 -4.82 7.07 16.19
N VAL A 51 -4.77 6.33 15.09
CA VAL A 51 -5.86 6.12 14.13
C VAL A 51 -6.40 4.72 14.34
N TYR A 52 -7.72 4.60 14.36
CA TYR A 52 -8.46 3.38 14.60
C TYR A 52 -9.36 3.10 13.40
N ILE A 53 -9.24 1.91 12.82
CA ILE A 53 -10.12 1.41 11.76
C ILE A 53 -11.00 0.34 12.39
N PRO A 54 -12.33 0.54 12.46
CA PRO A 54 -13.24 -0.43 13.03
C PRO A 54 -13.41 -1.65 12.13
N ASN A 55 -13.87 -2.75 12.72
CA ASN A 55 -14.63 -3.76 12.01
C ASN A 55 -16.02 -3.17 11.74
N GLN A 56 -16.30 -2.79 10.49
CA GLN A 56 -17.52 -2.08 10.10
C GLN A 56 -18.80 -2.87 10.44
N ASP A 57 -18.80 -4.18 10.20
CA ASP A 57 -19.96 -5.04 10.49
C ASP A 57 -20.26 -5.11 11.99
N LEU A 58 -19.21 -5.31 12.81
CA LEU A 58 -19.36 -5.36 14.26
C LEU A 58 -19.78 -4.01 14.83
N LEU A 59 -19.20 -2.92 14.30
CA LEU A 59 -19.55 -1.57 14.72
C LEU A 59 -21.01 -1.26 14.40
N ALA A 60 -21.48 -1.55 13.19
CA ALA A 60 -22.87 -1.34 12.78
C ALA A 60 -23.83 -2.14 13.67
N LYS A 61 -23.52 -3.41 13.96
CA LYS A 61 -24.32 -4.24 14.88
C LYS A 61 -24.34 -3.68 16.30
N ALA A 62 -23.19 -3.22 16.81
CA ALA A 62 -23.10 -2.65 18.14
C ALA A 62 -23.90 -1.33 18.25
N LEU A 63 -23.82 -0.47 17.24
CA LEU A 63 -24.60 0.78 17.16
C LEU A 63 -26.10 0.50 17.02
N PHE A 64 -26.48 -0.53 16.27
CA PHE A 64 -27.87 -0.99 16.16
C PHE A 64 -28.45 -1.43 17.51
N GLN A 65 -27.72 -2.27 18.25
CA GLN A 65 -28.13 -2.70 19.60
C GLN A 65 -28.29 -1.54 20.59
N ARG A 66 -27.65 -0.40 20.32
CA ARG A 66 -27.74 0.83 21.14
C ARG A 66 -28.72 1.86 20.58
N GLY A 67 -29.44 1.56 19.50
CA GLY A 67 -30.39 2.48 18.87
C GLY A 67 -29.75 3.67 18.15
N ARG A 68 -28.44 3.61 17.87
CA ARG A 68 -27.64 4.70 17.26
C ARG A 68 -27.25 4.43 15.80
N LEU A 69 -27.78 3.36 15.19
CA LEU A 69 -27.47 3.01 13.80
C LEU A 69 -27.90 4.09 12.80
N GLN A 70 -29.05 4.73 13.00
CA GLN A 70 -29.52 5.76 12.06
C GLN A 70 -28.57 6.97 12.04
N GLU A 71 -28.09 7.40 13.22
CA GLU A 71 -27.12 8.49 13.30
C GLU A 71 -25.79 8.13 12.61
N TYR A 72 -25.37 6.87 12.71
CA TYR A 72 -24.20 6.37 11.98
C TYR A 72 -24.40 6.42 10.45
N ILE A 73 -25.57 6.01 9.97
CA ILE A 73 -25.92 6.07 8.54
C ILE A 73 -25.88 7.53 8.05
N ASN A 74 -26.48 8.45 8.79
CA ASN A 74 -26.48 9.87 8.43
C ASN A 74 -25.04 10.42 8.33
N ARG A 75 -24.17 10.12 9.30
CA ARG A 75 -22.75 10.52 9.24
C ARG A 75 -22.01 9.92 8.03
N ILE A 76 -22.36 8.72 7.60
CA ILE A 76 -21.80 8.11 6.38
C ILE A 76 -22.24 8.91 5.14
N GLU A 77 -23.54 9.21 5.05
CA GLU A 77 -24.12 9.98 3.94
C GLU A 77 -23.51 11.39 3.84
N ASP A 78 -23.34 12.04 4.99
CA ASP A 78 -22.79 13.40 5.12
C ASP A 78 -21.25 13.45 5.12
N ARG A 79 -20.60 12.27 5.09
CA ARG A 79 -19.13 12.10 5.12
C ARG A 79 -18.47 12.70 6.38
N GLU A 80 -19.17 12.63 7.51
CA GLU A 80 -18.74 13.16 8.79
C GLU A 80 -17.89 12.17 9.60
N GLU A 81 -17.13 12.70 10.56
CA GLU A 81 -16.39 11.88 11.50
C GLU A 81 -17.33 11.25 12.53
N ILE A 82 -17.01 10.04 12.96
CA ILE A 82 -17.85 9.26 13.89
C ILE A 82 -17.35 9.32 15.34
N GLY A 83 -16.31 10.11 15.64
CA GLY A 83 -15.68 10.15 16.96
C GLY A 83 -16.65 10.46 18.10
N GLU A 84 -17.40 11.54 17.97
CA GLU A 84 -18.39 11.97 18.97
C GLU A 84 -19.52 10.93 19.14
N LEU A 85 -20.02 10.35 18.04
CA LEU A 85 -21.01 9.27 18.10
C LEU A 85 -20.53 8.09 18.95
N LEU A 86 -19.26 7.72 18.80
CA LEU A 86 -18.68 6.61 19.55
C LEU A 86 -18.52 6.96 21.04
N GLU A 87 -18.09 8.18 21.35
CA GLU A 87 -17.97 8.67 22.72
C GLU A 87 -19.34 8.73 23.40
N ASP A 88 -20.36 9.24 22.73
CA ASP A 88 -21.73 9.29 23.26
C ASP A 88 -22.35 7.90 23.45
N THR A 89 -22.03 6.95 22.56
CA THR A 89 -22.66 5.62 22.57
C THR A 89 -21.97 4.65 23.53
N PHE A 90 -20.64 4.72 23.61
CA PHE A 90 -19.81 3.73 24.30
C PHE A 90 -18.92 4.31 25.42
N GLY A 91 -18.96 5.64 25.62
CA GLY A 91 -18.13 6.37 26.57
C GLY A 91 -16.64 6.42 26.18
N ASP A 92 -15.81 6.90 27.09
CA ASP A 92 -14.36 7.07 26.91
C ASP A 92 -13.62 5.77 26.51
N ASN A 93 -14.21 4.62 26.85
CA ASN A 93 -13.66 3.29 26.57
C ASN A 93 -14.12 2.70 25.23
N TRP A 94 -14.72 3.49 24.32
CA TRP A 94 -15.19 3.04 23.01
C TRP A 94 -14.14 2.21 22.23
N ARG A 95 -12.86 2.55 22.40
CA ARG A 95 -11.70 1.90 21.76
C ARG A 95 -11.50 0.43 22.17
N ARG A 96 -12.01 0.03 23.33
CA ARG A 96 -11.84 -1.32 23.92
C ARG A 96 -13.12 -2.15 23.84
N GLN A 97 -14.18 -1.61 23.25
CA GLN A 97 -15.47 -2.29 23.16
C GLN A 97 -15.38 -3.55 22.31
N LYS A 98 -16.23 -4.51 22.66
CA LYS A 98 -16.34 -5.79 21.99
C LYS A 98 -17.80 -6.12 21.74
N LEU A 99 -18.05 -6.89 20.69
CA LEU A 99 -19.31 -7.54 20.41
C LEU A 99 -19.03 -9.01 20.10
N ASP A 100 -19.73 -9.94 20.77
CA ASP A 100 -19.49 -11.39 20.68
C ASP A 100 -18.01 -11.75 20.89
N ASP A 101 -17.39 -11.18 21.93
CA ASP A 101 -15.96 -11.29 22.27
C ASP A 101 -14.96 -10.82 21.19
N ARG A 102 -15.45 -10.29 20.07
CA ARG A 102 -14.63 -9.71 19.01
C ARG A 102 -14.50 -8.20 19.20
N PRO A 103 -13.28 -7.63 19.08
CA PRO A 103 -13.08 -6.20 19.24
C PRO A 103 -13.74 -5.41 18.11
N LEU A 104 -14.45 -4.34 18.46
CA LEU A 104 -14.94 -3.38 17.46
C LEU A 104 -13.78 -2.73 16.70
N PHE A 105 -12.65 -2.53 17.39
CA PHE A 105 -11.41 -1.99 16.83
C PHE A 105 -10.28 -3.02 16.97
N PRO A 106 -10.02 -3.84 15.94
CA PRO A 106 -9.00 -4.88 16.01
C PRO A 106 -7.60 -4.27 16.08
N PRO A 107 -6.61 -4.93 16.72
CA PRO A 107 -5.23 -4.44 16.78
C PRO A 107 -4.60 -4.16 15.41
N THR A 108 -5.00 -4.93 14.38
CA THR A 108 -4.55 -4.75 12.98
C THR A 108 -5.13 -3.49 12.32
N GLY A 109 -6.15 -2.88 12.90
CA GLY A 109 -6.75 -1.61 12.48
C GLY A 109 -6.21 -0.40 13.24
N ILE A 110 -5.22 -0.56 14.13
CA ILE A 110 -4.71 0.53 14.96
C ILE A 110 -3.33 0.96 14.47
N SER A 111 -3.21 2.22 14.09
CA SER A 111 -1.95 2.81 13.59
C SER A 111 -1.55 4.03 14.41
N ARG A 112 -0.25 4.21 14.60
CA ARG A 112 0.30 5.45 15.17
C ARG A 112 0.15 6.58 14.15
N LYS A 113 -0.28 7.75 14.60
CA LYS A 113 -0.29 9.00 13.85
C LYS A 113 1.09 9.65 13.99
N TRP A 114 1.78 9.84 12.87
CA TRP A 114 3.16 10.36 12.80
C TRP A 114 3.22 11.87 12.53
N THR A 115 2.06 12.52 12.47
CA THR A 115 1.91 13.96 12.28
C THR A 115 0.99 14.52 13.37
N GLU A 116 1.02 15.83 13.59
CA GLU A 116 0.04 16.53 14.40
C GLU A 116 -1.23 16.85 13.57
N ASP A 117 -1.05 17.02 12.26
CA ASP A 117 -2.09 17.41 11.32
C ASP A 117 -3.24 16.42 11.26
N LYS A 118 -4.44 16.93 11.02
CA LYS A 118 -5.61 16.09 10.74
C LYS A 118 -5.32 15.21 9.53
N ILE A 119 -5.52 13.90 9.68
CA ILE A 119 -5.44 13.00 8.54
C ILE A 119 -6.71 13.20 7.73
N THR A 120 -6.52 13.53 6.46
CA THR A 120 -7.61 13.69 5.48
C THR A 120 -7.52 12.63 4.38
N ASN A 121 -6.30 12.29 3.96
CA ASN A 121 -6.01 11.37 2.87
C ASN A 121 -5.44 10.03 3.36
N PHE A 122 -6.21 9.27 4.13
CA PHE A 122 -5.77 7.98 4.64
C PHE A 122 -5.87 6.89 3.56
N ARG A 123 -4.73 6.36 3.10
CA ARG A 123 -4.69 5.26 2.13
C ARG A 123 -4.48 3.92 2.84
N PRO A 124 -5.43 2.98 2.77
CA PRO A 124 -5.30 1.71 3.46
C PRO A 124 -4.27 0.80 2.77
N MET A 125 -3.54 0.03 3.56
CA MET A 125 -2.74 -1.07 3.04
C MET A 125 -3.65 -2.15 2.44
N ILE A 126 -3.19 -2.84 1.41
CA ILE A 126 -3.96 -3.90 0.76
C ILE A 126 -4.30 -5.05 1.72
N ARG A 127 -5.54 -5.52 1.62
CA ARG A 127 -6.12 -6.57 2.47
C ARG A 127 -6.71 -7.71 1.64
N ASN A 128 -6.67 -8.93 2.17
CA ASN A 128 -7.30 -10.09 1.56
C ASN A 128 -8.84 -10.04 1.77
N GLY A 129 -9.57 -11.04 1.26
CA GLY A 129 -11.02 -11.13 1.42
C GLY A 129 -11.51 -11.25 2.87
N LEU A 130 -10.62 -11.51 3.83
CA LEU A 130 -10.89 -11.56 5.27
C LEU A 130 -10.49 -10.27 6.00
N GLY A 131 -10.01 -9.25 5.27
CA GLY A 131 -9.58 -7.98 5.84
C GLY A 131 -8.17 -7.99 6.44
N GLU A 132 -7.40 -9.07 6.27
CA GLU A 132 -6.03 -9.18 6.78
C GLU A 132 -5.04 -8.54 5.81
N ILE A 133 -4.04 -7.85 6.35
CA ILE A 133 -2.97 -7.22 5.57
C ILE A 133 -2.09 -8.30 4.93
N TYR A 134 -1.78 -8.17 3.65
CA TYR A 134 -0.86 -9.07 2.95
C TYR A 134 0.03 -8.35 1.95
N LEU A 135 1.08 -9.03 1.48
CA LEU A 135 1.91 -8.57 0.37
C LEU A 135 1.54 -9.32 -0.90
N PRO A 136 1.02 -8.64 -1.95
CA PRO A 136 0.68 -9.29 -3.20
C PRO A 136 1.91 -9.83 -3.89
N GLY A 137 1.82 -11.07 -4.39
CA GLY A 137 2.88 -11.67 -5.20
C GLY A 137 3.21 -10.85 -6.45
N THR A 138 2.24 -10.12 -7.00
CA THR A 138 2.44 -9.19 -8.13
C THR A 138 3.38 -8.04 -7.77
N SER A 139 3.26 -7.45 -6.58
CA SER A 139 4.15 -6.39 -6.10
C SER A 139 5.57 -6.89 -5.89
N ILE A 140 5.73 -8.06 -5.27
CA ILE A 140 7.05 -8.70 -5.07
C ILE A 140 7.68 -9.05 -6.42
N LYS A 141 6.91 -9.67 -7.32
CA LYS A 141 7.34 -10.00 -8.69
C LYS A 141 7.75 -8.75 -9.47
N GLY A 142 7.03 -7.64 -9.31
CA GLY A 142 7.35 -6.35 -9.91
C GLY A 142 8.72 -5.84 -9.46
N ALA A 143 8.98 -5.83 -8.15
CA ALA A 143 10.27 -5.41 -7.60
C ALA A 143 11.42 -6.30 -8.09
N ILE A 144 11.26 -7.63 -8.05
CA ILE A 144 12.27 -8.57 -8.55
C ILE A 144 12.51 -8.36 -10.05
N ARG A 145 11.44 -8.22 -10.84
CA ARG A 145 11.54 -7.96 -12.29
C ARG A 145 12.38 -6.72 -12.57
N THR A 146 12.14 -5.62 -11.86
CA THR A 146 12.89 -4.37 -12.03
C THR A 146 14.36 -4.55 -11.66
N ALA A 147 14.65 -5.22 -10.54
CA ALA A 147 16.03 -5.49 -10.12
C ALA A 147 16.80 -6.36 -11.15
N VAL A 148 16.17 -7.42 -11.66
CA VAL A 148 16.73 -8.28 -12.70
C VAL A 148 16.95 -7.49 -13.99
N ALA A 149 15.95 -6.72 -14.44
CA ALA A 149 16.07 -5.90 -15.64
C ALA A 149 17.22 -4.89 -15.54
N TYR A 150 17.32 -4.19 -14.41
CA TYR A 150 18.42 -3.26 -14.14
C TYR A 150 19.78 -3.97 -14.18
N HIS A 151 19.91 -5.14 -13.54
CA HIS A 151 21.16 -5.91 -13.53
C HIS A 151 21.58 -6.36 -14.93
N LEU A 152 20.64 -6.81 -15.76
CA LEU A 152 20.91 -7.19 -17.15
C LEU A 152 21.38 -5.99 -17.99
N LEU A 153 20.72 -4.85 -17.83
CA LEU A 153 21.07 -3.62 -18.57
C LEU A 153 22.41 -3.03 -18.12
N LYS A 154 22.76 -3.16 -16.84
CA LYS A 154 24.06 -2.71 -16.31
C LYS A 154 25.24 -3.58 -16.76
N HIS A 155 24.98 -4.84 -17.15
CA HIS A 155 26.00 -5.80 -17.58
C HIS A 155 25.68 -6.40 -18.98
N PRO A 156 25.53 -5.57 -20.01
CA PRO A 156 24.96 -6.00 -21.28
C PRO A 156 25.84 -6.97 -22.06
N ASP A 157 27.17 -6.86 -21.92
CA ASP A 157 28.13 -7.73 -22.60
C ASP A 157 28.18 -9.13 -21.97
N LYS A 158 28.10 -9.21 -20.64
CA LYS A 158 28.09 -10.49 -19.90
C LYS A 158 26.85 -11.34 -20.22
N TYR A 159 25.71 -10.69 -20.44
CA TYR A 159 24.43 -11.37 -20.65
C TYR A 159 23.93 -11.31 -22.10
N GLY A 160 24.77 -10.87 -23.05
CA GLY A 160 24.44 -10.87 -24.48
C GLY A 160 23.21 -10.03 -24.82
N VAL A 161 22.94 -8.94 -24.10
CA VAL A 161 21.76 -8.10 -24.33
C VAL A 161 21.86 -7.48 -25.74
N PRO A 162 20.85 -7.63 -26.62
CA PRO A 162 20.90 -7.08 -27.98
C PRO A 162 21.12 -5.57 -27.98
N GLN A 163 21.99 -5.04 -28.85
CA GLN A 163 22.34 -3.60 -28.89
C GLN A 163 21.12 -2.66 -28.93
N LYS A 164 20.06 -3.03 -29.68
CA LYS A 164 18.79 -2.29 -29.76
C LYS A 164 18.05 -2.16 -28.40
N LYS A 165 18.38 -3.00 -27.42
CA LYS A 165 17.79 -3.04 -26.07
C LYS A 165 18.79 -2.64 -24.97
N ARG A 166 20.05 -2.35 -25.31
CA ARG A 166 21.11 -1.98 -24.35
C ARG A 166 20.95 -0.57 -23.82
N VAL A 167 20.30 0.31 -24.58
CA VAL A 167 20.01 1.68 -24.16
C VAL A 167 18.51 1.77 -24.02
N SER A 168 18.03 1.83 -22.78
CA SER A 168 16.63 2.22 -22.58
C SER A 168 16.48 3.64 -23.13
N ALA A 169 15.41 3.94 -23.87
CA ALA A 169 15.13 5.31 -24.32
C ALA A 169 15.14 6.31 -23.13
N ILE A 170 14.86 5.82 -21.92
CA ILE A 170 15.00 6.55 -20.65
C ILE A 170 16.46 6.83 -20.31
N GLU A 171 17.36 5.88 -20.52
CA GLU A 171 18.80 6.02 -20.26
C GLU A 171 19.51 6.89 -21.32
N GLN A 172 19.00 6.86 -22.56
CA GLN A 172 19.40 7.77 -23.64
C GLN A 172 18.97 9.21 -23.31
N LYS A 173 17.69 9.41 -22.96
CA LYS A 173 17.17 10.69 -22.47
C LYS A 173 17.88 11.17 -21.20
N LEU A 174 18.18 10.26 -20.26
CA LEU A 174 18.94 10.57 -19.04
C LEU A 174 20.38 10.94 -19.36
N LYS A 175 21.05 10.31 -20.34
CA LYS A 175 22.41 10.71 -20.75
C LYS A 175 22.42 12.06 -21.45
N GLU A 176 21.41 12.33 -22.28
CA GLU A 176 21.21 13.62 -22.96
C GLU A 176 20.93 14.73 -21.94
N SER A 177 20.05 14.50 -20.96
CA SER A 177 19.77 15.46 -19.88
C SER A 177 20.90 15.56 -18.85
N MET A 178 21.62 14.48 -18.55
CA MET A 178 22.77 14.46 -17.63
C MET A 178 23.99 15.22 -18.16
N GLY A 179 24.16 15.34 -19.47
CA GLY A 179 25.25 16.12 -20.07
C GLY A 179 25.17 17.61 -19.73
N GLU A 180 23.95 18.16 -19.68
CA GLU A 180 23.67 19.52 -19.22
C GLU A 180 23.61 19.62 -17.68
N LEU A 181 23.04 18.61 -17.01
CA LEU A 181 22.93 18.56 -15.54
C LEU A 181 24.28 18.39 -14.83
N LYS A 182 25.27 17.66 -15.37
CA LYS A 182 26.62 17.56 -14.76
C LYS A 182 27.34 18.92 -14.68
N ARG A 183 27.02 19.85 -15.59
CA ARG A 183 27.56 21.23 -15.53
C ARG A 183 26.86 22.06 -14.44
N LYS A 184 25.58 21.80 -14.15
CA LYS A 184 24.79 22.47 -13.09
C LYS A 184 24.94 21.84 -11.70
N ALA A 185 25.14 20.51 -11.61
CA ALA A 185 25.26 19.75 -10.36
C ALA A 185 26.53 20.04 -9.56
N LYS A 186 27.52 20.73 -10.16
CA LYS A 186 28.66 21.27 -9.40
C LYS A 186 28.25 22.41 -8.44
N PHE A 187 26.99 22.86 -8.48
CA PHE A 187 26.50 24.04 -7.77
C PHE A 187 25.26 23.86 -6.90
N THR A 188 24.64 22.68 -6.82
CA THR A 188 23.40 22.55 -6.04
C THR A 188 23.21 21.19 -5.39
N ASP A 189 22.91 21.26 -4.09
CA ASP A 189 22.71 20.19 -3.12
C ASP A 189 21.69 19.13 -3.56
N ASP A 190 21.98 17.87 -3.25
CA ASP A 190 21.39 16.63 -3.81
C ASP A 190 19.86 16.49 -3.69
N ARG A 191 19.18 17.33 -2.90
CA ARG A 191 17.72 17.29 -2.72
C ARG A 191 16.93 17.87 -3.90
N LEU A 192 17.38 18.99 -4.48
CA LEU A 192 16.72 19.60 -5.65
C LEU A 192 16.89 18.75 -6.91
N PHE A 193 17.96 17.95 -6.97
CA PHE A 193 18.25 17.02 -8.06
C PHE A 193 17.26 15.85 -8.11
N MET A 194 16.84 15.32 -6.96
CA MET A 194 15.85 14.25 -6.89
C MET A 194 14.45 14.75 -7.29
N ASP A 195 14.06 15.93 -6.84
CA ASP A 195 12.73 16.48 -7.15
C ASP A 195 12.56 16.78 -8.65
N SER A 196 13.60 17.28 -9.34
CA SER A 196 13.53 17.52 -10.78
C SER A 196 13.51 16.22 -11.61
N LEU A 197 14.17 15.17 -11.13
CA LEU A 197 14.21 13.87 -11.80
C LEU A 197 12.84 13.17 -11.78
N PHE A 198 12.00 13.44 -10.78
CA PHE A 198 10.66 12.84 -10.70
C PHE A 198 9.56 13.75 -11.25
N SER A 199 9.75 15.07 -11.31
CA SER A 199 8.80 16.00 -11.91
C SER A 199 8.74 15.91 -13.44
N ASP A 200 9.89 15.69 -14.09
CA ASP A 200 9.99 15.77 -15.55
C ASP A 200 9.62 14.46 -16.25
N PHE A 201 9.63 13.35 -15.51
CA PHE A 201 9.10 12.08 -15.99
C PHE A 201 7.65 11.95 -15.53
N SER A 202 6.74 12.56 -16.30
CA SER A 202 5.29 12.37 -16.15
C SER A 202 4.93 10.90 -16.47
N LEU A 203 5.17 10.02 -15.50
CA LEU A 203 4.65 8.66 -15.47
C LEU A 203 3.16 8.77 -15.13
N TYR A 204 2.35 9.05 -16.15
CA TYR A 204 0.91 8.89 -16.05
C TYR A 204 0.61 7.42 -15.79
N PHE A 205 0.30 7.10 -14.55
CA PHE A 205 -0.33 5.84 -14.18
C PHE A 205 -1.75 5.88 -14.77
N ASN A 206 -2.00 5.08 -15.81
CA ASN A 206 -3.29 4.98 -16.47
C ASN A 206 -4.43 4.84 -15.45
N GLN A 207 -5.30 5.84 -15.40
CA GLN A 207 -6.62 5.75 -14.80
C GLN A 207 -7.57 5.17 -15.85
N LYS A 208 -8.14 4.01 -15.55
CA LYS A 208 -9.46 3.59 -16.03
C LYS A 208 -10.24 3.13 -14.81
#